data_AF-A0A351GQ70-F1
#
_entry.id   AF-A0A351GQ70-F1
#
_cell.length_a   1.000
_cell.length_b   1.000
_cell.length_c   1.000
_cell.angle_alpha   90.00
_cell.angle_beta   90.00
_cell.angle_gamma   90.00
#
_symmetry.space_group_name_H-M   'P 1'
#
loop_
_entity.id
_entity.type
_entity.pdbx_description
1 polymer ?
#
loop_
_entity_poly.entity_id
_entity_poly.type
_entity_poly.pdbx_seq_one_letter_code
_entity_poly.pdbx_strand_id
1 'polypeptide(L)' 'LEDVVIHTGREGGTFHTYSYCEAIQDNIGRPPRLVAHMLFYPHTQEAAQATRVGATCRVCAIAACPSRREPSILGEEL' A
#
# COMPACT_ATOMS: atom_id res chain seq x y z
N LEU A 1 9.82 -2.21 -8.66
CA LEU A 1 8.49 -2.84 -8.82
C LEU A 1 7.51 -1.74 -9.15
N GLU A 2 6.66 -1.99 -10.13
CA GLU A 2 5.68 -1.05 -10.66
C GLU A 2 4.30 -1.67 -10.49
N ASP A 3 3.33 -0.90 -10.00
CA ASP A 3 1.98 -1.39 -9.73
C ASP A 3 0.95 -0.25 -9.79
N VAL A 4 -0.30 -0.59 -10.08
CA VAL A 4 -1.44 0.33 -10.00
C VAL A 4 -2.30 -0.09 -8.81
N VAL A 5 -2.49 0.84 -7.86
CA VAL A 5 -3.25 0.59 -6.63
C VAL A 5 -4.43 1.52 -6.51
N ILE A 6 -5.54 1.02 -5.98
CA ILE A 6 -6.72 1.81 -5.61
C ILE A 6 -6.71 1.95 -4.09
N HIS A 7 -6.41 3.16 -3.60
CA HIS A 7 -6.50 3.46 -2.17
C HIS A 7 -7.97 3.66 -1.77
N THR A 8 -8.46 2.84 -0.85
CA THR A 8 -9.83 2.93 -0.32
C THR A 8 -9.86 3.90 0.86
N GLY A 9 -10.76 4.88 0.83
CA GLY A 9 -10.92 5.89 1.88
C GLY A 9 -11.62 7.13 1.37
N ARG A 10 -11.87 8.10 2.26
CA ARG A 10 -12.58 9.35 1.93
C ARG A 10 -11.86 10.17 0.85
N GLU A 11 -10.54 10.24 0.93
CA GLU A 11 -9.65 10.87 -0.06
C GLU A 11 -8.93 9.81 -0.90
N GLY A 12 -9.61 8.70 -1.18
CA GLY A 12 -9.08 7.60 -1.98
C GLY A 12 -8.85 7.99 -3.44
N GLY A 13 -8.09 7.17 -4.15
CA GLY A 13 -7.78 7.39 -5.56
C GLY A 13 -7.03 6.22 -6.16
N THR A 14 -6.89 6.23 -7.49
CA THR A 14 -6.04 5.29 -8.21
C THR A 14 -4.67 5.89 -8.43
N PHE A 15 -3.62 5.15 -8.09
CA PHE A 15 -2.25 5.63 -8.17
C PHE A 15 -1.37 4.64 -8.93
N HIS A 16 -0.53 5.19 -9.80
CA HIS A 16 0.59 4.48 -10.36
C HIS A 16 1.75 4.58 -9.37
N THR A 17 2.35 3.44 -9.05
CA THR A 17 3.36 3.36 -8.01
C THR A 17 4.65 2.77 -8.52
N TYR A 18 5.76 3.33 -8.08
CA TYR A 18 7.08 2.75 -8.24
C TYR A 18 7.67 2.52 -6.87
N SER A 19 8.21 1.32 -6.66
CA SER A 19 8.90 0.98 -5.42
C SER A 19 10.22 0.29 -5.70
N TYR A 20 11.22 0.59 -4.89
CA TYR A 20 12.48 -0.14 -4.88
C TYR A 20 13.00 -0.23 -3.45
N CYS A 21 13.84 -1.23 -3.21
CA CYS A 21 14.54 -1.37 -1.95
C CYS A 21 16.03 -1.28 -2.20
N GLU A 22 16.71 -0.45 -1.42
CA GLU A 22 18.16 -0.30 -1.43
C GLU A 22 18.74 -0.89 -0.15
N ALA A 23 19.85 -1.60 -0.27
CA ALA A 23 20.65 -2.07 0.85
C ALA A 23 21.82 -1.12 1.07
N ILE A 24 21.80 -0.39 2.19
CA ILE A 24 22.84 0.58 2.56
C ILE A 24 23.78 -0.06 3.58
N GLN A 25 25.07 -0.14 3.24
CA GLN A 25 26.13 -0.67 4.10
C GLN A 25 26.79 0.46 4.90
N ASP A 26 26.20 0.78 6.05
CA ASP A 26 26.71 1.86 6.91
C ASP A 26 27.90 1.43 7.78
N ASN A 27 28.11 0.12 8.00
CA ASN A 27 29.15 -0.42 8.87
C ASN A 27 29.64 -1.82 8.43
N ILE A 28 30.93 -2.08 8.59
CA ILE A 28 31.53 -3.39 8.32
C ILE A 28 31.11 -4.40 9.39
N GLY A 29 30.79 -5.63 8.98
CA GLY A 29 30.47 -6.75 9.88
C GLY A 29 29.07 -6.69 10.50
N ARG A 30 28.19 -5.81 10.01
CA ARG A 30 26.78 -5.74 10.38
C ARG A 30 25.90 -6.03 9.16
N PRO A 31 24.69 -6.58 9.34
CA PRO A 31 23.72 -6.66 8.24
C PRO A 31 23.43 -5.27 7.67
N PRO A 32 23.19 -5.15 6.35
CA PRO A 32 22.80 -3.88 5.74
C PRO A 32 21.49 -3.37 6.30
N ARG A 33 21.33 -2.05 6.35
CA ARG A 33 20.02 -1.43 6.50
C ARG A 33 19.30 -1.51 5.16
N LEU A 34 18.07 -2.01 5.17
CA LEU A 34 17.19 -2.01 4.00
C LEU A 34 16.29 -0.78 4.05
N VAL A 35 16.33 0.05 3.00
CA VAL A 35 15.47 1.23 2.86
C VAL A 35 14.55 1.02 1.68
N ALA A 36 13.24 1.14 1.91
CA ALA A 36 12.24 1.10 0.85
C ALA A 36 11.89 2.52 0.42
N HIS A 37 11.97 2.77 -0.87
CA HIS A 37 11.58 4.02 -1.50
C HIS A 37 10.34 3.79 -2.34
N MET A 38 9.40 4.73 -2.28
CA MET A 38 8.15 4.65 -3.02
C MET A 38 7.80 6.01 -3.64
N LEU A 39 7.31 5.98 -4.87
CA LEU A 39 6.76 7.12 -5.58
C LEU A 39 5.32 6.81 -5.98
N PHE A 40 4.44 7.80 -5.83
CA PHE A 40 3.02 7.69 -6.15
C PHE A 40 2.63 8.83 -7.08
N TYR A 41 2.00 8.50 -8.20
CA TYR A 41 1.47 9.47 -9.15
C TYR A 41 -0.02 9.19 -9.37
N PRO A 42 -0.88 10.23 -9.48
CA PRO A 42 -2.28 10.02 -9.81
C PRO A 42 -2.40 9.25 -11.13
N HIS A 43 -3.20 8.19 -11.13
CA HIS A 43 -3.53 7.43 -12.32
C HIS A 43 -4.95 7.81 -12.75
N THR A 44 -5.08 8.52 -13.86
CA THR A 44 -6.35 9.09 -14.35
C THR A 44 -7.06 8.20 -15.35
N GLN A 45 -6.43 7.13 -15.81
CA GLN A 45 -7.04 6.15 -16.70
C GLN A 45 -7.76 5.06 -15.90
N GLU A 46 -8.75 4.42 -16.51
CA GLU A 46 -9.45 3.31 -15.89
C GLU A 46 -8.53 2.08 -15.86
N ALA A 47 -8.12 1.66 -14.67
CA ALA A 47 -7.30 0.48 -14.48
C ALA A 47 -8.17 -0.75 -14.21
N ALA A 48 -8.35 -1.60 -15.23
CA ALA A 48 -9.20 -2.79 -15.16
C ALA A 48 -8.74 -3.81 -14.09
N GLN A 49 -7.45 -3.81 -13.74
CA GLN A 49 -6.88 -4.67 -12.70
C GLN A 49 -5.93 -3.83 -11.85
N ALA A 50 -6.44 -3.31 -10.74
CA ALA A 50 -5.64 -2.58 -9.76
C ALA A 50 -5.92 -3.12 -8.35
N THR A 51 -4.86 -3.29 -7.57
CA THR A 51 -4.97 -3.83 -6.22
C THR A 51 -5.64 -2.81 -5.31
N ARG A 52 -6.77 -3.18 -4.71
CA ARG A 52 -7.41 -2.35 -3.69
C ARG A 52 -6.64 -2.45 -2.37
N VAL A 53 -6.23 -1.32 -1.84
CA VAL A 53 -5.49 -1.21 -0.57
C VAL A 53 -6.15 -0.20 0.35
N GLY A 54 -6.12 -0.43 1.66
CA GLY A 54 -6.50 0.57 2.66
C GLY A 54 -5.28 1.20 3.31
N ALA A 55 -5.49 2.31 4.02
CA ALA A 55 -4.41 2.99 4.76
C ALA A 55 -3.76 2.08 5.81
N THR A 56 -4.57 1.51 6.72
CA THR A 56 -4.16 0.50 7.70
C THR A 56 -5.34 -0.41 8.04
N CYS A 57 -5.10 -1.62 8.57
CA CYS A 57 -6.16 -2.61 8.83
C CYS A 57 -7.30 -2.06 9.70
N ARG A 58 -6.98 -1.33 10.77
CA ARG A 58 -7.96 -0.77 11.74
C ARG A 58 -8.94 0.22 11.11
N VAL A 59 -8.56 0.95 10.06
CA VAL A 59 -9.40 1.97 9.41
C VAL A 59 -9.60 1.69 7.92
N CYS A 60 -9.35 0.46 7.48
CA CYS A 60 -9.52 0.06 6.09
C CYS A 60 -11.01 -0.14 5.77
N ALA A 61 -11.48 0.50 4.69
CA ALA A 61 -12.86 0.41 4.20
C ALA A 61 -13.13 -0.82 3.31
N ILE A 62 -12.14 -1.72 3.11
CA ILE A 62 -12.35 -2.98 2.40
C ILE A 62 -13.01 -3.95 3.37
N ALA A 63 -14.30 -4.26 3.19
CA ALA A 63 -15.05 -5.14 4.10
C ALA A 63 -14.40 -6.54 4.23
N ALA A 64 -14.48 -7.37 3.19
CA ALA A 64 -13.97 -8.75 3.18
C ALA A 64 -12.49 -8.83 2.72
N CYS A 65 -11.58 -8.12 3.38
CA CYS A 65 -10.16 -8.15 3.04
C CYS A 65 -9.50 -9.47 3.52
N PRO A 66 -9.02 -10.36 2.61
CA PRO A 66 -8.40 -11.63 3.01
C PRO A 66 -7.06 -11.43 3.74
N SER A 67 -6.42 -10.27 3.55
CA SER A 67 -5.14 -9.91 4.16
C SER A 67 -5.30 -9.10 5.45
N ARG A 68 -6.52 -9.03 6.02
CA ARG A 68 -6.80 -8.27 7.24
C ARG A 68 -6.04 -8.87 8.42
N ARG A 69 -5.18 -8.07 9.06
CA ARG A 69 -4.42 -8.45 10.27
C ARG A 69 -5.07 -8.01 11.57
N GLU A 70 -5.92 -6.98 11.52
CA GLU A 70 -6.61 -6.40 12.68
C GLU A 70 -8.07 -6.07 12.34
N PRO A 71 -9.01 -6.20 13.30
CA PRO A 71 -10.41 -5.82 13.10
C PRO A 71 -10.58 -4.32 12.77
N SER A 72 -11.46 -4.00 11.81
CA SER A 72 -11.79 -2.61 11.47
C SER A 72 -12.63 -1.93 12.55
N ILE A 73 -12.40 -0.64 12.81
CA ILE A 73 -13.28 0.19 13.65
C ILE A 73 -14.43 0.82 12.87
N LEU A 74 -14.38 0.79 11.54
CA LEU A 74 -15.41 1.39 10.70
C LEU A 74 -16.70 0.56 10.69
N GLY A 75 -16.71 -0.59 11.37
CA GLY A 75 -17.75 -1.59 11.27
C GLY A 75 -17.58 -2.42 10.00
N GLU A 76 -17.81 -3.72 10.10
CA GLU A 76 -18.25 -4.48 8.94
C GLU A 76 -19.75 -4.22 8.88
N GLU A 77 -20.27 -3.65 7.77
CA GLU A 77 -21.72 -3.57 7.59
C GLU A 77 -22.29 -4.98 7.82
N LEU A 78 -23.17 -5.09 8.84
CA LEU A 78 -23.88 -6.30 9.24
C LEU A 78 -24.78 -6.81 8.10
#